data_AF-A0A640W8A2-F1
#
_entry.id   AF-A0A640W8A2-F1
#
_cell.length_a   1.000
_cell.length_b   1.000
_cell.length_c   1.000
_cell.angle_alpha   90.00
_cell.angle_beta   90.00
_cell.angle_gamma   90.00
#
_symmetry.space_group_name_H-M   'P 1'
#
loop_
_entity.id
_entity.type
_entity.pdbx_description
1 polymer ?
#
loop_
_entity_poly.entity_id
_entity_poly.type
_entity_poly.pdbx_seq_one_letter_code
_entity_poly.pdbx_strand_id
1 'polypeptide(L)'
;MRSRDAVALIALVLLGSFMIMSVLPLANMIRPFGEPVNPEMDDYIITHAQNETGANNAVTSVVFDYRGFDTLGEATVLFTAVAGVILVLRRYAHG
;
A
#
# COMPACT_ATOMS: atom_id res chain seq x y z
N MET A 1 0.53 -41.69 -3.07
CA MET A 1 0.45 -40.25 -3.41
C MET A 1 0.81 -40.08 -4.86
N ARG A 2 0.00 -39.36 -5.66
CA ARG A 2 0.39 -39.03 -7.04
C ARG A 2 1.46 -37.94 -6.99
N SER A 3 2.32 -37.88 -8.01
CA SER A 3 3.40 -36.88 -8.12
C SER A 3 2.91 -35.43 -7.93
N ARG A 4 1.67 -35.13 -8.36
CA ARG A 4 1.02 -33.83 -8.19
C ARG A 4 0.75 -33.46 -6.72
N ASP A 5 0.37 -34.44 -5.90
CA ASP A 5 0.09 -34.23 -4.48
C ASP A 5 1.39 -33.95 -3.71
N ALA A 6 2.47 -34.65 -4.07
CA ALA A 6 3.79 -34.43 -3.48
C ALA A 6 4.35 -33.04 -3.82
N VAL A 7 4.21 -32.60 -5.08
CA VAL A 7 4.62 -31.26 -5.52
C VAL A 7 3.83 -30.17 -4.80
N ALA A 8 2.51 -30.33 -4.67
CA ALA A 8 1.67 -29.38 -3.95
C ALA A 8 2.06 -29.27 -2.47
N LEU A 9 2.37 -30.40 -1.83
CA LEU A 9 2.76 -30.46 -0.42
C LEU A 9 4.15 -29.82 -0.20
N ILE A 10 5.09 -30.05 -1.11
CA ILE A 10 6.40 -29.38 -1.09
C ILE A 10 6.23 -27.86 -1.26
N ALA A 11 5.42 -27.40 -2.23
CA ALA A 11 5.17 -25.99 -2.44
C ALA A 11 4.52 -25.31 -1.21
N LEU A 12 3.58 -26.00 -0.56
CA LEU A 12 2.93 -25.52 0.66
C LEU A 12 3.94 -25.38 1.81
N VAL A 13 4.80 -26.39 2.02
CA VAL A 13 5.82 -26.36 3.07
C VAL A 13 6.84 -25.25 2.81
N LEU A 14 7.26 -25.07 1.55
CA LEU A 14 8.17 -24.00 1.16
C LEU A 14 7.55 -22.62 1.41
N LEU A 15 6.31 -22.39 0.97
CA LEU A 15 5.61 -21.13 1.20
C LEU A 15 5.39 -20.87 2.69
N GLY A 16 4.96 -21.89 3.45
CA GLY A 16 4.76 -21.79 4.89
C GLY A 16 6.06 -21.47 5.63
N SER A 17 7.16 -22.14 5.26
CA SER A 17 8.48 -21.86 5.84
C SER A 17 8.98 -20.46 5.51
N PHE A 18 8.77 -19.99 4.29
CA PHE A 18 9.09 -18.62 3.87
C PHE A 18 8.31 -17.59 4.67
N MET A 19 7.00 -17.79 4.85
CA MET A 19 6.14 -16.90 5.64
C MET A 19 6.53 -16.90 7.13
N ILE A 20 6.89 -18.05 7.69
CA ILE A 20 7.34 -18.14 9.09
C ILE A 20 8.69 -17.42 9.27
N MET A 21 9.64 -17.66 8.35
CA MET A 21 10.96 -17.02 8.37
C MET A 21 10.90 -15.52 8.14
N SER A 22 9.89 -15.01 7.42
CA SER A 22 9.71 -13.56 7.22
C SER A 22 9.09 -12.87 8.44
N VAL A 23 8.19 -13.54 9.17
CA VAL A 23 7.49 -12.98 10.34
C VAL A 23 8.29 -13.12 11.64
N LEU A 24 9.07 -14.18 11.82
CA LEU A 24 9.87 -14.42 13.04
C LEU A 24 10.83 -13.26 13.41
N PRO A 25 11.62 -12.69 12.47
CA PRO A 25 12.46 -11.54 12.75
C PRO A 25 11.63 -10.29 13.07
N LEU A 26 10.48 -10.12 12.41
CA LEU A 26 9.58 -9.00 12.63
C LEU A 26 9.00 -9.03 14.05
N ALA A 27 8.65 -10.21 14.58
CA ALA A 27 8.13 -10.35 15.94
C ALA A 27 9.09 -9.80 17.02
N ASN A 28 10.40 -9.95 16.80
CA ASN A 28 11.43 -9.39 17.70
C ASN A 28 11.72 -7.90 17.45
N MET A 29 11.17 -7.32 16.37
CA MET A 29 11.27 -5.91 16.02
C MET A 29 9.97 -5.13 16.28
N ILE A 30 8.90 -5.80 16.72
CA ILE A 30 7.66 -5.14 17.11
C ILE A 30 7.92 -4.32 18.38
N ARG A 31 7.77 -3.01 18.24
CA ARG A 31 8.00 -2.05 19.31
C ARG A 31 6.73 -1.83 20.13
N PRO A 32 6.86 -1.33 21.37
CA PRO A 32 5.70 -0.85 22.11
C PRO A 32 4.91 0.15 21.26
N PHE A 33 3.59 0.03 21.32
CA PHE A 33 2.70 0.96 20.64
C PHE A 33 2.94 2.39 21.17
N GLY A 34 3.08 3.36 20.27
CA GLY A 34 3.31 4.76 20.62
C GLY A 34 4.77 5.23 20.63
N GLU A 35 5.74 4.40 20.24
CA GLU A 35 7.16 4.78 20.14
C GLU A 35 7.69 4.77 18.69
N PRO A 36 7.37 5.81 17.88
CA PRO A 36 7.86 5.95 16.50
C PRO A 36 9.39 6.02 16.44
N VAL A 37 9.98 5.51 15.33
CA VAL A 37 11.45 5.46 15.15
C VAL A 37 12.02 6.82 14.79
N ASN A 38 11.36 7.49 13.85
CA ASN A 38 11.79 8.75 13.29
C ASN A 38 10.59 9.71 13.28
N PRO A 39 10.17 10.22 14.47
CA PRO A 39 8.97 11.05 14.57
C PRO A 39 9.15 12.45 13.97
N GLU A 40 10.36 12.86 13.60
CA GLU A 40 10.68 14.23 13.18
C GLU A 40 9.75 14.75 12.07
N MET A 41 9.47 13.92 11.06
CA MET A 41 8.55 14.27 9.98
C MET A 41 7.11 14.35 10.48
N ASP A 42 6.67 13.39 11.29
CA ASP A 42 5.32 13.32 11.83
C ASP A 42 5.05 14.53 12.73
N ASP A 43 5.97 14.84 13.63
CA ASP A 43 5.93 15.98 14.54
C ASP A 43 5.90 17.31 13.77
N TYR A 44 6.72 17.44 12.72
CA TYR A 44 6.70 18.63 11.86
C TYR A 44 5.32 18.83 11.22
N ILE A 45 4.77 17.79 10.60
CA ILE A 45 3.46 17.84 9.94
C ILE A 45 2.37 18.15 10.96
N ILE A 46 2.36 17.49 12.12
CA ILE A 46 1.36 17.72 13.17
C ILE A 46 1.39 19.17 13.65
N THR A 47 2.57 19.76 13.77
CA THR A 47 2.74 21.13 14.28
C THR A 47 2.52 22.22 13.23
N HIS A 48 2.81 21.96 11.95
CA HIS A 48 2.81 22.99 10.89
C HIS A 48 1.71 22.83 9.83
N ALA A 49 1.08 21.66 9.69
CA ALA A 49 0.13 21.38 8.61
C ALA A 49 -0.97 22.44 8.48
N GLN A 50 -1.59 22.84 9.59
CA GLN A 50 -2.66 23.84 9.54
C GLN A 50 -2.16 25.21 9.08
N ASN A 51 -0.96 25.62 9.47
CA ASN A 51 -0.40 26.92 9.10
C ASN A 51 0.09 26.92 7.65
N GLU A 52 0.68 25.82 7.17
CA GLU A 52 1.26 25.72 5.83
C GLU A 52 0.21 25.43 4.75
N THR A 53 -0.80 24.62 5.07
CA THR A 53 -1.80 24.14 4.09
C THR A 53 -3.18 24.77 4.29
N GLY A 54 -3.45 25.35 5.46
CA GLY A 54 -4.78 25.85 5.83
C GLY A 54 -5.80 24.76 6.14
N ALA A 55 -5.45 23.49 6.00
CA ALA A 55 -6.34 22.37 6.31
C ALA A 55 -6.26 22.00 7.81
N ASN A 56 -7.43 21.86 8.43
CA ASN A 56 -7.55 21.44 9.83
C ASN A 56 -7.32 19.93 10.03
N ASN A 57 -7.28 19.16 8.93
CA ASN A 57 -7.04 17.73 8.96
C ASN A 57 -5.64 17.43 8.43
N ALA A 58 -4.74 17.02 9.34
CA ALA A 58 -3.36 16.68 9.00
C ALA A 58 -3.26 15.58 7.92
N VAL A 59 -4.18 14.62 7.90
CA VAL A 59 -4.19 13.56 6.86
C VAL A 59 -4.49 14.16 5.49
N THR A 60 -5.45 15.08 5.41
CA THR A 60 -5.78 15.77 4.15
C THR A 60 -4.62 16.64 3.68
N SER A 61 -3.97 17.37 4.60
CA SER A 61 -2.74 18.14 4.32
C SER A 61 -1.65 17.25 3.73
N VAL A 62 -1.45 16.04 4.26
CA VAL A 62 -0.45 15.12 3.72
C VAL A 62 -0.84 14.65 2.32
N VAL A 63 -2.07 14.17 2.13
CA VAL A 63 -2.49 13.54 0.87
C VAL A 63 -2.58 14.56 -0.28
N PHE A 64 -3.02 15.79 -0.02
CA PHE A 64 -3.26 16.77 -1.08
C PHE A 64 -2.17 17.84 -1.22
N ASP A 65 -1.51 18.25 -0.12
CA ASP A 65 -0.51 19.32 -0.17
C ASP A 65 0.91 18.74 -0.12
N TYR A 66 1.33 18.11 0.99
CA TYR A 66 2.71 17.61 1.13
C TYR A 66 3.05 16.50 0.12
N ARG A 67 2.09 15.61 -0.16
CA ARG A 67 2.25 14.45 -1.06
C ARG A 67 1.20 14.44 -2.17
N GLY A 68 0.77 15.62 -2.62
CA GLY A 68 -0.23 15.77 -3.69
C GLY A 68 0.16 15.07 -5.01
N PHE A 69 1.46 14.94 -5.29
CA PHE A 69 1.92 14.26 -6.51
C PHE A 69 1.64 12.74 -6.49
N ASP A 70 1.74 12.09 -5.32
CA ASP A 70 1.41 10.67 -5.18
C ASP A 70 -0.09 10.45 -5.45
N THR A 71 -0.95 11.31 -4.88
CA THR A 71 -2.41 11.30 -5.09
C THR A 71 -2.81 11.62 -6.53
N LEU A 72 -2.10 12.53 -7.21
CA LEU A 72 -2.29 12.78 -8.65
C LEU A 72 -1.94 11.53 -9.46
N GLY A 73 -0.91 10.80 -9.06
CA GLY A 73 -0.54 9.50 -9.61
C GLY A 73 -1.66 8.47 -9.45
N GLU A 74 -2.21 8.33 -8.23
CA GLU A 74 -3.35 7.44 -7.96
C GLU A 74 -4.57 7.79 -8.82
N ALA A 75 -4.91 9.07 -8.94
CA ALA A 75 -6.00 9.53 -9.79
C ALA A 75 -5.76 9.18 -11.28
N THR A 76 -4.52 9.32 -11.75
CA THR A 76 -4.12 8.95 -13.12
C THR A 76 -4.25 7.45 -13.37
N VAL A 77 -3.83 6.62 -12.40
CA VAL A 77 -3.97 5.16 -12.48
C VAL A 77 -5.45 4.77 -12.54
N LEU A 78 -6.30 5.33 -11.67
CA LEU A 78 -7.74 5.05 -11.69
C LEU A 78 -8.40 5.49 -13.00
N PHE A 79 -8.04 6.69 -13.49
CA PHE A 79 -8.54 7.19 -14.75
C PHE A 79 -8.17 6.27 -15.93
N THR A 80 -6.89 5.89 -16.01
CA THR A 80 -6.40 5.00 -17.08
C THR A 80 -7.01 3.60 -16.99
N ALA A 81 -7.23 3.07 -15.79
CA ALA A 81 -7.93 1.80 -15.58
C ALA A 81 -9.36 1.84 -16.11
N VAL A 82 -10.15 2.87 -15.75
CA VAL A 82 -11.53 3.03 -16.22
C VAL A 82 -11.56 3.24 -17.75
N ALA A 83 -10.68 4.09 -18.28
CA ALA A 83 -10.58 4.31 -19.72
C ALA A 83 -10.23 3.02 -20.48
N GLY A 84 -9.33 2.19 -19.92
CA GLY A 84 -8.96 0.89 -20.46
C GLY A 84 -10.14 -0.08 -20.51
N VAL A 85 -10.92 -0.17 -19.42
CA VAL A 85 -12.13 -1.00 -19.36
C VAL A 85 -13.15 -0.58 -20.42
N ILE A 86 -13.41 0.73 -20.54
CA ILE A 86 -14.34 1.27 -21.55
C ILE A 86 -13.87 0.90 -22.97
N LEU A 87 -12.58 1.04 -23.26
CA LEU A 87 -12.01 0.72 -24.57
C LEU A 87 -12.19 -0.77 -24.92
N VAL A 88 -11.95 -1.67 -23.97
CA VAL A 88 -12.17 -3.11 -24.14
C VAL A 88 -13.64 -3.41 -24.36
N LEU A 89 -14.54 -2.89 -23.52
CA LEU A 89 -15.99 -3.15 -23.63
C LEU A 89 -16.58 -2.57 -24.92
N ARG A 90 -16.13 -1.40 -25.37
CA ARG A 90 -16.54 -0.82 -26.66
C ARG A 90 -16.23 -1.73 -27.83
N ARG A 91 -15.09 -2.42 -27.81
CA ARG A 91 -14.73 -3.41 -28.83
C ARG A 91 -15.68 -4.61 -28.85
N TYR A 92 -16.14 -5.07 -27.69
CA TYR A 92 -17.10 -6.17 -27.60
C TYR A 92 -18.54 -5.76 -27.95
N ALA A 93 -18.93 -4.52 -27.68
CA ALA A 93 -20.30 -4.04 -27.94
C ALA A 93 -20.56 -3.69 -29.41
N HIS A 94 -19.52 -3.41 -30.19
CA HIS A 94 -19.60 -3.07 -31.62
C HIS A 94 -18.88 -4.08 -32.53
N GLY A 95 -18.58 -5.28 -32.01
CA GLY A 95 -17.99 -6.41 -32.74
C GLY A 95 -18.97 -7.53 -32.96
#